data_AF-A0A8H7NZS6-F1
#
_entry.id   AF-A0A8H7NZS6-F1
#
_cell.length_a   1.000
_cell.length_b   1.000
_cell.length_c   1.000
_cell.angle_alpha   90.00
_cell.angle_beta   90.00
_cell.angle_gamma   90.00
#
_symmetry.space_group_name_H-M   'P 1'
#
loop_
_entity.id
_entity.type
_entity.pdbx_description
1 polymer ?
#
loop_
_entity_poly.entity_id
_entity_poly.type
_entity_poly.pdbx_seq_one_letter_code
_entity_poly.pdbx_strand_id
1 'polypeptide(L)'
;MPAIVPPARYGRFPAPPAPSDPPTARDIAMAAAYELNCTNAYWDGGARDVHVAETALYKYAILIAAAPQPEAPPPWFAQALEHAIRPVRDDIANLTNDMQAMKKDMEAVKSEVSLINKRQANTQRCAALAYNRTVQPGRAIPFEEVPFPDGTRPWGMMVNNEPLPELTSLEAVRTLSSRQSLEYHEGYYPEEAAPEDSMMREKAILLAIGVEPA
;
A
#
# COMPACT_ATOMS: atom_id res chain seq x y z
N MET A 1 -22.24 30.15 27.49
CA MET A 1 -21.51 30.60 26.29
C MET A 1 -20.51 31.67 26.70
N PRO A 2 -19.38 31.86 26.00
CA PRO A 2 -18.48 32.98 26.27
C PRO A 2 -19.22 34.32 26.11
N ALA A 3 -18.87 35.32 26.92
CA ALA A 3 -19.49 36.65 26.85
C ALA A 3 -19.26 37.27 25.46
N ILE A 4 -20.32 37.74 24.82
CA ILE A 4 -20.22 38.43 23.52
C ILE A 4 -19.73 39.85 23.78
N VAL A 5 -18.49 40.14 23.38
CA VAL A 5 -17.86 41.45 23.56
C VAL A 5 -18.09 42.31 22.31
N PRO A 6 -18.65 43.52 22.44
CA PRO A 6 -18.75 44.45 21.32
C PRO A 6 -17.38 44.82 20.75
N PRO A 7 -17.27 44.99 19.41
CA PRO A 7 -16.06 45.49 18.77
C PRO A 7 -15.74 46.92 19.25
N ALA A 8 -14.46 47.30 19.17
CA ALA A 8 -14.01 48.63 19.59
C ALA A 8 -14.67 49.75 18.76
N ARG A 9 -14.85 50.93 19.37
CA ARG A 9 -15.39 52.11 18.67
C ARG A 9 -14.54 52.42 17.44
N TYR A 10 -15.22 52.61 16.30
CA TYR A 10 -14.56 52.90 15.03
C TYR A 10 -14.93 54.29 14.49
N GLY A 11 -13.97 55.22 14.49
CA GLY A 11 -14.14 56.56 13.94
C GLY A 11 -15.33 57.32 14.53
N ARG A 12 -16.26 57.75 13.67
CA ARG A 12 -17.48 58.47 14.07
C ARG A 12 -18.62 57.55 14.52
N PHE A 13 -18.51 56.23 14.31
CA PHE A 13 -19.57 55.28 14.64
C PHE A 13 -19.34 54.72 16.06
N PRO A 14 -20.25 54.97 17.02
CA PRO A 14 -20.14 54.41 18.35
C PRO A 14 -20.25 52.88 18.30
N ALA A 15 -19.47 52.19 19.12
CA ALA A 15 -19.62 50.75 19.30
C ALA A 15 -21.05 50.42 19.78
N PRO A 16 -21.64 49.30 19.35
CA PRO A 16 -22.93 48.87 19.86
C PRO A 16 -22.81 48.55 21.37
N PRO A 17 -23.90 48.70 22.14
CA PRO A 17 -23.92 48.28 23.54
C PRO A 17 -23.73 46.77 23.64
N ALA A 18 -23.36 46.29 24.83
CA ALA A 18 -23.35 44.86 25.12
C ALA A 18 -24.76 44.27 24.87
N PRO A 19 -24.88 43.12 24.18
CA PRO A 19 -26.17 42.50 23.91
C PRO A 19 -26.81 41.99 25.21
N SER A 20 -28.13 41.82 25.19
CA SER A 20 -28.86 41.16 26.28
C SER A 20 -28.48 39.68 26.40
N ASP A 21 -28.80 39.06 27.54
CA ASP A 21 -28.66 37.61 27.75
C ASP A 21 -30.03 36.98 28.09
N PRO A 22 -30.68 36.26 27.15
CA PRO A 22 -30.24 35.98 25.78
C PRO A 22 -30.36 37.21 24.86
N PRO A 23 -29.60 37.28 23.74
CA PRO A 23 -29.70 38.39 22.81
C PRO A 23 -31.09 38.51 22.20
N THR A 24 -31.59 39.72 22.12
CA THR A 24 -32.92 40.04 21.60
C THR A 24 -32.89 40.34 20.10
N ALA A 25 -34.07 40.39 19.47
CA ALA A 25 -34.20 40.88 18.09
C ALA A 25 -33.62 42.30 17.91
N ARG A 26 -33.68 43.13 18.97
CA ARG A 26 -33.07 44.46 18.98
C ARG A 26 -31.54 44.37 18.94
N ASP A 27 -30.93 43.45 19.68
CA ASP A 27 -29.48 43.24 19.68
C ASP A 27 -28.98 42.78 18.30
N ILE A 28 -29.73 41.90 17.64
CA ILE A 28 -29.46 41.46 16.26
C ILE A 28 -29.55 42.64 15.28
N ALA A 29 -30.61 43.43 15.37
CA ALA A 29 -30.81 44.59 14.49
C ALA A 29 -29.72 45.66 14.67
N MET A 30 -29.29 45.90 15.92
CA MET A 30 -28.20 46.82 16.23
C MET A 30 -26.86 46.33 15.69
N ALA A 31 -26.55 45.03 15.81
CA ALA A 31 -25.34 44.44 15.25
C ALA A 31 -25.32 44.53 13.71
N ALA A 32 -26.46 44.27 13.05
CA ALA A 32 -26.59 44.39 11.60
C ALA A 32 -26.44 45.85 11.12
N ALA A 33 -27.03 46.82 11.83
CA ALA A 33 -26.86 48.24 11.51
C ALA A 33 -25.41 48.70 11.70
N TYR A 34 -24.72 48.19 12.72
CA TYR A 34 -23.32 48.49 12.97
C TYR A 34 -22.39 47.93 11.88
N GLU A 35 -22.57 46.67 11.48
CA GLU A 35 -21.85 46.04 10.36
C GLU A 35 -22.04 46.83 9.05
N LEU A 36 -23.27 47.28 8.75
CA LEU A 36 -23.56 48.09 7.56
C LEU A 36 -22.80 49.43 7.59
N ASN A 37 -22.77 50.11 8.73
CA ASN A 37 -22.03 51.36 8.89
C ASN A 37 -20.51 51.15 8.73
N CYS A 38 -19.96 50.07 9.30
CA CYS A 38 -18.55 49.72 9.15
C CYS A 38 -18.19 49.37 7.70
N THR A 39 -19.09 48.68 6.99
CA THR A 39 -18.93 48.35 5.57
C THR A 39 -18.96 49.60 4.70
N ASN A 40 -19.91 50.52 4.92
CA ASN A 40 -19.96 51.79 4.19
C ASN A 40 -18.70 52.64 4.45
N ALA A 41 -18.27 52.72 5.71
CA ALA A 41 -17.04 53.42 6.08
C ALA A 41 -15.80 52.82 5.41
N TYR A 42 -15.75 51.51 5.20
CA TYR A 42 -14.66 50.85 4.47
C TYR A 42 -14.57 51.33 3.03
N TRP A 43 -15.71 51.40 2.32
CA TRP A 43 -15.77 51.88 0.94
C TRP A 43 -15.39 53.35 0.79
N ASP A 44 -15.70 54.17 1.80
CA ASP A 44 -15.33 55.59 1.83
C ASP A 44 -13.85 55.83 2.24
N GLY A 45 -13.04 54.76 2.37
CA GLY A 45 -11.65 54.83 2.86
C GLY A 45 -11.54 55.15 4.36
N GLY A 46 -12.68 55.20 5.03
CA GLY A 46 -12.83 55.52 6.43
C GLY A 46 -12.57 54.34 7.35
N ALA A 47 -12.59 53.08 6.89
CA ALA A 47 -12.34 51.83 7.65
C ALA A 47 -11.33 50.88 6.99
N ARG A 48 -10.65 50.05 7.79
CA ARG A 48 -9.77 48.94 7.33
C ARG A 48 -10.47 47.60 7.38
N ASP A 49 -10.00 46.62 6.60
CA ASP A 49 -10.58 45.26 6.47
C ASP A 49 -10.84 44.57 7.82
N VAL A 50 -9.91 44.72 8.76
CA VAL A 50 -9.99 44.11 10.11
C VAL A 50 -11.26 44.53 10.85
N HIS A 51 -11.73 45.77 10.68
CA HIS A 51 -12.93 46.25 11.38
C HIS A 51 -14.19 45.64 10.78
N VAL A 52 -14.24 45.50 9.44
CA VAL A 52 -15.36 44.82 8.77
C VAL A 52 -15.43 43.37 9.25
N ALA A 53 -14.30 42.66 9.30
CA ALA A 53 -14.22 41.30 9.81
C ALA A 53 -14.67 41.18 11.28
N GLU A 54 -14.20 42.07 12.17
CA GLU A 54 -14.61 42.09 13.58
C GLU A 54 -16.12 42.31 13.75
N THR A 55 -16.72 43.22 12.97
CA THR A 55 -18.17 43.46 13.03
C THR A 55 -19.00 42.30 12.52
N ALA A 56 -18.56 41.62 11.46
CA ALA A 56 -19.21 40.42 10.92
C ALA A 56 -19.18 39.28 11.95
N LEU A 57 -18.02 39.06 12.60
CA LEU A 57 -17.88 38.06 13.65
C LEU A 57 -18.75 38.36 14.87
N TYR A 58 -18.84 39.62 15.30
CA TYR A 58 -19.71 40.06 16.39
C TYR A 58 -21.20 39.79 16.09
N LYS A 59 -21.67 40.15 14.89
CA LYS A 59 -23.05 39.86 14.46
C LYS A 59 -23.31 38.35 14.43
N TYR A 60 -22.37 37.57 13.91
CA TYR A 60 -22.49 36.11 13.87
C TYR A 60 -22.57 35.49 15.27
N ALA A 61 -21.77 35.98 16.22
CA ALA A 61 -21.83 35.55 17.61
C ALA A 61 -23.20 35.83 18.26
N ILE A 62 -23.79 37.00 17.99
CA ILE A 62 -25.15 37.35 18.45
C ILE A 62 -26.20 36.43 17.83
N LEU A 63 -26.10 36.14 16.53
CA LEU A 63 -27.04 35.24 15.86
C LEU A 63 -27.00 33.81 16.43
N ILE A 64 -25.80 33.28 16.72
CA ILE A 64 -25.67 31.95 17.36
C ILE A 64 -26.27 31.95 18.76
N ALA A 65 -26.01 32.99 19.55
CA ALA A 65 -26.51 33.06 20.93
C ALA A 65 -28.02 33.34 21.01
N ALA A 66 -28.58 34.02 20.01
CA ALA A 66 -30.02 34.26 19.89
C ALA A 66 -30.77 33.08 19.24
N ALA A 67 -30.06 32.15 18.60
CA ALA A 67 -30.68 30.98 18.01
C ALA A 67 -31.37 30.16 19.11
N PRO A 68 -32.59 29.65 18.86
CA PRO A 68 -33.20 28.69 19.76
C PRO A 68 -32.19 27.56 20.01
N GLN A 69 -31.95 27.22 21.28
CA GLN A 69 -31.21 26.01 21.60
C GLN A 69 -31.88 24.86 20.84
N PRO A 70 -31.13 23.99 20.14
CA PRO A 70 -31.73 22.89 19.43
C PRO A 70 -32.60 22.12 20.43
N GLU A 71 -33.90 22.03 20.15
CA GLU A 71 -34.81 21.26 20.98
C GLU A 71 -34.25 19.84 21.11
N ALA A 72 -34.32 19.28 22.32
CA ALA A 72 -33.90 17.90 22.53
C ALA A 72 -34.59 17.01 21.48
N PRO A 73 -33.84 16.12 20.79
CA PRO A 73 -34.42 15.31 19.74
C PRO A 73 -35.63 14.55 20.29
N PRO A 74 -36.71 14.40 19.48
CA PRO A 74 -37.91 13.73 19.94
C PRO A 74 -37.60 12.33 20.51
N PRO A 75 -38.32 11.86 21.54
CA PRO A 75 -38.04 10.56 22.17
C PRO A 75 -37.99 9.36 21.20
N TRP A 76 -38.71 9.44 20.07
CA TRP A 76 -38.73 8.39 19.04
C TRP A 76 -37.48 8.37 18.14
N PHE A 77 -36.75 9.49 18.05
CA PHE A 77 -35.67 9.67 17.07
C PHE A 77 -34.50 8.73 17.34
N ALA A 78 -34.09 8.57 18.60
CA ALA A 78 -33.02 7.65 18.97
C ALA A 78 -33.36 6.19 18.63
N GLN A 79 -34.62 5.79 18.86
CA GLN A 79 -35.08 4.45 18.54
C GLN A 79 -35.14 4.22 17.02
N ALA A 80 -35.65 5.19 16.25
CA ALA A 80 -35.67 5.12 14.79
C ALA A 80 -34.25 5.04 14.20
N LEU A 81 -33.31 5.79 14.77
CA LEU A 81 -31.91 5.77 14.36
C LEU A 81 -31.25 4.42 14.68
N GLU A 82 -31.49 3.86 15.87
CA GLU A 82 -30.99 2.53 16.24
C GLU A 82 -31.52 1.45 15.28
N HIS A 83 -32.83 1.48 14.98
CA HIS A 83 -33.42 0.54 14.02
C HIS A 83 -32.85 0.68 12.61
N ALA A 84 -32.53 1.91 12.18
CA ALA A 84 -31.95 2.15 10.86
C ALA A 84 -30.48 1.74 10.76
N ILE A 85 -29.70 1.89 11.84
CA ILE A 85 -28.26 1.59 11.85
C ILE A 85 -27.98 0.10 12.13
N ARG A 86 -28.86 -0.59 12.85
CA ARG A 86 -28.70 -2.01 13.17
C ARG A 86 -28.36 -2.92 11.97
N PRO A 87 -29.08 -2.90 10.83
CA PRO A 87 -28.71 -3.75 9.70
C PRO A 87 -27.31 -3.44 9.14
N VAL A 88 -26.92 -2.17 9.13
CA VAL A 88 -25.57 -1.76 8.69
C VAL A 88 -24.50 -2.32 9.64
N ARG A 89 -24.77 -2.34 10.95
CA ARG A 89 -23.87 -2.94 11.94
C ARG A 89 -23.75 -4.46 11.75
N ASP A 90 -24.86 -5.12 11.47
CA ASP A 90 -24.89 -6.57 11.22
C ASP A 90 -24.13 -6.90 9.93
N ASP A 91 -24.30 -6.12 8.86
CA ASP A 91 -23.57 -6.28 7.60
C ASP A 91 -22.05 -6.07 7.80
N ILE A 92 -21.65 -5.06 8.57
CA ILE A 92 -20.23 -4.83 8.91
C ILE A 92 -19.64 -6.03 9.67
N ALA A 93 -20.40 -6.62 10.59
CA ALA A 93 -19.96 -7.81 11.32
C ALA A 93 -19.80 -9.01 10.37
N ASN A 94 -20.73 -9.22 9.45
CA ASN A 94 -20.66 -10.28 8.45
C ASN A 94 -19.46 -10.10 7.51
N LEU A 95 -19.26 -8.88 6.98
CA LEU A 95 -18.10 -8.55 6.15
C LEU A 95 -16.78 -8.79 6.88
N THR A 96 -16.74 -8.48 8.19
CA THR A 96 -15.55 -8.75 9.01
C THR A 96 -15.23 -10.25 9.08
N ASN A 97 -16.26 -11.09 9.24
CA ASN A 97 -16.09 -12.55 9.25
C ASN A 97 -15.64 -13.07 7.88
N ASP A 98 -16.25 -12.60 6.79
CA ASP A 98 -15.91 -13.00 5.42
C ASP A 98 -14.47 -12.62 5.06
N MET A 99 -14.01 -11.43 5.45
CA MET A 99 -12.61 -11.03 5.25
C MET A 99 -11.63 -11.92 6.02
N GLN A 100 -11.99 -12.36 7.24
CA GLN A 100 -11.14 -13.30 7.99
C GLN A 100 -11.08 -14.67 7.32
N ALA A 101 -12.20 -15.17 6.81
CA ALA A 101 -12.25 -16.42 6.05
C ALA A 101 -11.39 -16.31 4.78
N MET A 102 -11.55 -15.23 4.01
CA MET A 102 -10.78 -14.98 2.80
C MET A 102 -9.28 -14.90 3.07
N LYS A 103 -8.86 -14.28 4.18
CA LYS A 103 -7.45 -14.24 4.58
C LYS A 103 -6.90 -15.66 4.82
N LYS A 104 -7.67 -16.52 5.48
CA LYS A 104 -7.28 -17.91 5.72
C LYS A 104 -7.15 -18.69 4.41
N ASP A 105 -8.13 -18.53 3.51
CA ASP A 105 -8.10 -19.17 2.20
C ASP A 105 -6.91 -18.70 1.36
N MET A 106 -6.57 -17.41 1.42
CA MET A 106 -5.40 -16.86 0.72
C MET A 106 -4.08 -17.47 1.20
N GLU A 107 -3.91 -17.68 2.51
CA GLU A 107 -2.72 -18.37 3.04
C GLU A 107 -2.67 -19.85 2.64
N ALA A 108 -3.83 -20.52 2.54
CA ALA A 108 -3.91 -21.88 2.02
C ALA A 108 -3.51 -21.94 0.54
N VAL A 109 -4.08 -21.07 -0.31
CA VAL A 109 -3.73 -20.98 -1.73
C VAL A 109 -2.24 -20.69 -1.92
N LYS A 110 -1.66 -19.77 -1.15
CA LYS A 110 -0.22 -19.48 -1.20
C LYS A 110 0.63 -20.73 -0.92
N SER A 111 0.22 -21.52 0.06
CA SER A 111 0.90 -22.76 0.43
C SER A 111 0.80 -23.81 -0.68
N GLU A 112 -0.39 -23.97 -1.27
CA GLU A 112 -0.62 -24.90 -2.38
C GLU A 112 0.17 -24.51 -3.64
N VAL A 113 0.21 -23.22 -4.00
CA VAL A 113 0.99 -22.71 -5.13
C VAL A 113 2.49 -22.98 -4.92
N SER A 114 3.01 -22.75 -3.71
CA SER A 114 4.40 -23.07 -3.37
C SER A 114 4.71 -24.57 -3.55
N LEU A 115 3.79 -25.44 -3.11
CA LEU A 115 3.92 -26.88 -3.31
C LEU A 115 3.87 -27.28 -4.78
N ILE A 116 2.96 -26.70 -5.57
CA ILE A 116 2.86 -26.95 -7.01
C ILE A 116 4.14 -26.54 -7.72
N ASN A 117 4.70 -25.36 -7.42
CA ASN A 117 5.96 -24.90 -8.00
C ASN A 117 7.10 -25.88 -7.73
N LYS A 118 7.22 -26.39 -6.49
CA LYS A 118 8.22 -27.43 -6.15
C LYS A 118 8.02 -28.72 -6.93
N ARG A 119 6.77 -29.19 -7.06
CA ARG A 119 6.45 -30.40 -7.83
C ARG A 119 6.73 -30.22 -9.33
N GLN A 120 6.44 -29.04 -9.87
CA GLN A 120 6.71 -28.71 -11.26
C GLN A 120 8.22 -28.66 -11.53
N ALA A 121 8.99 -27.99 -10.67
CA ALA A 121 10.45 -27.95 -10.75
C ALA A 121 11.06 -29.36 -10.72
N ASN A 122 10.63 -30.20 -9.78
CA ASN A 122 11.08 -31.59 -9.69
C ASN A 122 10.72 -32.40 -10.94
N THR A 123 9.51 -32.20 -11.47
CA THR A 123 9.05 -32.89 -12.69
C THR A 123 9.89 -32.48 -13.89
N GLN A 124 10.14 -31.17 -14.08
CA GLN A 124 11.01 -30.66 -15.13
C GLN A 124 12.42 -31.21 -15.00
N ARG A 125 12.98 -31.20 -13.78
CA ARG A 125 14.31 -31.76 -13.50
C ARG A 125 14.38 -33.25 -13.84
N CYS A 126 13.41 -34.06 -13.39
CA CYS A 126 13.36 -35.49 -13.73
C CYS A 126 13.25 -35.73 -15.23
N ALA A 127 12.42 -34.96 -15.94
CA ALA A 127 12.26 -35.08 -17.39
C ALA A 127 13.56 -34.74 -18.13
N ALA A 128 14.18 -33.60 -17.82
CA ALA A 128 15.43 -33.17 -18.44
C ALA A 128 16.58 -34.14 -18.14
N LEU A 129 16.70 -34.63 -16.90
CA LEU A 129 17.69 -35.67 -16.55
C LEU A 129 17.48 -36.96 -17.34
N ALA A 130 16.23 -37.43 -17.47
CA ALA A 130 15.91 -38.62 -18.24
C ALA A 130 16.24 -38.43 -19.72
N TYR A 131 15.89 -37.27 -20.29
CA TYR A 131 16.20 -36.91 -21.67
C TYR A 131 17.71 -36.84 -21.92
N ASN A 132 18.47 -36.12 -21.10
CA ASN A 132 19.91 -35.95 -21.25
C ASN A 132 20.67 -37.28 -21.19
N ARG A 133 20.21 -38.22 -20.35
CA ARG A 133 20.75 -39.59 -20.32
C ARG A 133 20.57 -40.34 -21.65
N THR A 134 19.50 -40.06 -22.39
CA THR A 134 19.25 -40.70 -23.71
C THR A 134 20.03 -40.06 -24.84
N VAL A 135 20.30 -38.75 -24.75
CA VAL A 135 21.02 -38.00 -25.79
C VAL A 135 22.51 -38.38 -25.84
N GLN A 136 23.11 -38.71 -24.68
CA GLN A 136 24.56 -38.99 -24.53
C GLN A 136 25.44 -37.83 -25.10
N PRO A 137 26.78 -37.83 -24.94
CA PRO A 137 27.61 -36.68 -25.35
C PRO A 137 27.70 -36.43 -26.88
N GLY A 138 26.88 -37.12 -27.67
CA GLY A 138 27.02 -37.30 -29.12
C GLY A 138 26.37 -36.21 -29.97
N ARG A 139 26.90 -34.98 -29.91
CA ARG A 139 26.99 -33.90 -30.92
C ARG A 139 25.80 -33.48 -31.82
N ALA A 140 24.72 -34.24 -31.94
CA ALA A 140 23.63 -33.96 -32.89
C ALA A 140 22.38 -33.36 -32.22
N ILE A 141 22.21 -33.55 -30.91
CA ILE A 141 21.03 -33.13 -30.17
C ILE A 141 21.50 -32.39 -28.90
N PRO A 142 21.00 -31.17 -28.64
CA PRO A 142 21.37 -30.43 -27.44
C PRO A 142 20.76 -31.06 -26.18
N PHE A 143 21.43 -30.87 -25.04
CA PHE A 143 20.89 -31.20 -23.73
C PHE A 143 19.70 -30.30 -23.40
N GLU A 144 18.71 -30.86 -22.71
CA GLU A 144 17.70 -30.09 -22.01
C GLU A 144 18.28 -29.50 -20.74
N GLU A 145 17.87 -28.27 -20.46
CA GLU A 145 18.35 -27.53 -19.32
C GLU A 145 17.70 -28.04 -18.03
N VAL A 146 18.52 -28.29 -17.01
CA VAL A 146 18.10 -28.91 -15.77
C VAL A 146 18.01 -27.83 -14.68
N PRO A 147 16.81 -27.51 -14.15
CA PRO A 147 16.70 -26.56 -13.05
C PRO A 147 17.54 -26.97 -11.84
N PHE A 148 18.02 -26.01 -11.05
CA PHE A 148 18.64 -26.27 -9.76
C PHE A 148 17.66 -26.99 -8.80
N PRO A 149 18.14 -27.62 -7.71
CA PRO A 149 17.28 -28.33 -6.75
C PRO A 149 16.18 -27.46 -6.11
N ASP A 150 16.39 -26.14 -6.06
CA ASP A 150 15.39 -25.17 -5.58
C ASP A 150 14.35 -24.79 -6.66
N GLY A 151 14.51 -25.28 -7.89
CA GLY A 151 13.66 -25.04 -9.05
C GLY A 151 14.01 -23.78 -9.86
N THR A 152 15.04 -23.04 -9.46
CA THR A 152 15.52 -21.89 -10.23
C THR A 152 16.23 -22.34 -11.50
N ARG A 153 16.21 -21.47 -12.51
CA ARG A 153 16.83 -21.71 -13.81
C ARG A 153 18.29 -21.25 -13.75
N PRO A 154 19.27 -22.13 -14.02
CA PRO A 154 20.68 -21.78 -13.88
C PRO A 154 21.14 -20.66 -14.84
N TRP A 155 20.75 -20.76 -16.10
CA TRP A 155 21.22 -19.87 -17.15
C TRP A 155 20.59 -18.46 -17.07
N GLY A 156 21.33 -17.47 -17.57
CA GLY A 156 20.90 -16.07 -17.56
C GLY A 156 20.99 -15.39 -16.19
N MET A 157 21.28 -16.13 -15.11
CA MET A 157 21.67 -15.54 -13.84
C MET A 157 22.97 -14.76 -13.99
N MET A 158 22.97 -13.50 -13.54
CA MET A 158 24.13 -12.62 -13.63
C MET A 158 25.06 -12.87 -12.46
N VAL A 159 26.27 -13.34 -12.76
CA VAL A 159 27.34 -13.56 -11.80
C VAL A 159 28.45 -12.55 -12.11
N ASN A 160 28.64 -11.55 -11.25
CA ASN A 160 29.60 -10.45 -11.44
C ASN A 160 29.64 -9.88 -12.87
N ASN A 161 28.47 -9.53 -13.40
CA ASN A 161 28.27 -9.00 -14.74
C ASN A 161 28.51 -9.98 -15.91
N GLU A 162 28.69 -11.27 -15.63
CA GLU A 162 28.70 -12.33 -16.65
C GLU A 162 27.46 -13.23 -16.48
N PRO A 163 26.64 -13.45 -17.52
CA PRO A 163 25.52 -14.37 -17.43
C PRO A 163 26.03 -15.82 -17.41
N LEU A 164 25.37 -16.69 -16.64
CA LEU A 164 25.56 -18.12 -16.75
C LEU A 164 25.08 -18.62 -18.13
N PRO A 165 25.95 -19.26 -18.94
CA PRO A 165 25.59 -19.74 -20.27
C PRO A 165 24.78 -21.03 -20.19
N GLU A 166 23.91 -21.30 -21.16
CA GLU A 166 23.12 -22.54 -21.20
C GLU A 166 24.00 -23.79 -21.38
N LEU A 167 23.70 -24.87 -20.66
CA LEU A 167 24.48 -26.12 -20.70
C LEU A 167 23.96 -27.08 -21.77
N THR A 168 23.85 -26.61 -23.01
CA THR A 168 23.23 -27.36 -24.12
C THR A 168 24.12 -28.44 -24.73
N SER A 169 25.40 -28.53 -24.34
CA SER A 169 26.34 -29.51 -24.89
C SER A 169 27.52 -29.77 -23.96
N LEU A 170 28.26 -30.85 -24.22
CA LEU A 170 29.52 -31.14 -23.52
C LEU A 170 30.55 -30.02 -23.70
N GLU A 171 30.58 -29.41 -24.89
CA GLU A 171 31.46 -28.27 -25.17
C GLU A 171 31.09 -27.06 -24.33
N ALA A 172 29.79 -26.74 -24.21
CA ALA A 172 29.32 -25.65 -23.37
C ALA A 172 29.77 -25.80 -21.90
N VAL A 173 29.71 -27.02 -21.35
CA VAL A 173 30.18 -27.32 -19.99
C VAL A 173 31.71 -27.20 -19.87
N ARG A 174 32.47 -27.64 -20.89
CA ARG A 174 33.94 -27.57 -20.91
C ARG A 174 34.50 -26.16 -21.08
N THR A 175 33.75 -25.28 -21.74
CA THR A 175 34.14 -23.89 -21.97
C THR A 175 33.74 -22.94 -20.85
N LEU A 176 33.09 -23.45 -19.78
CA LEU A 176 32.77 -22.64 -18.61
C LEU A 176 34.04 -22.05 -17.99
N SER A 177 33.98 -20.77 -17.63
CA SER A 177 35.05 -20.17 -16.84
C SER A 177 35.16 -20.84 -15.46
N SER A 178 36.30 -20.70 -14.80
CA SER A 178 36.48 -21.20 -13.42
C SER A 178 35.38 -20.70 -12.48
N ARG A 179 34.88 -19.49 -12.75
CA ARG A 179 33.79 -18.90 -12.00
C ARG A 179 32.43 -19.46 -12.37
N GLN A 180 32.10 -19.54 -13.65
CA GLN A 180 30.80 -20.10 -14.08
C GLN A 180 30.66 -21.54 -13.62
N SER A 181 31.73 -22.34 -13.70
CA SER A 181 31.73 -23.71 -13.16
C SER A 181 31.57 -23.78 -11.65
N LEU A 182 32.08 -22.80 -10.89
CA LEU A 182 31.86 -22.70 -9.45
C LEU A 182 30.38 -22.46 -9.14
N GLU A 183 29.76 -21.49 -9.80
CA GLU A 183 28.37 -21.10 -9.56
C GLU A 183 27.38 -22.21 -9.98
N TYR A 184 27.65 -22.87 -11.11
CA TYR A 184 26.89 -24.05 -11.51
C TYR A 184 27.00 -25.18 -10.48
N HIS A 185 28.21 -25.40 -9.94
CA HIS A 185 28.40 -26.39 -8.89
C HIS A 185 27.62 -26.04 -7.62
N GLU A 186 27.77 -24.82 -7.11
CA GLU A 186 27.08 -24.36 -5.90
C GLU A 186 25.55 -24.40 -6.06
N GLY A 187 25.04 -24.08 -7.25
CA GLY A 187 23.61 -24.21 -7.55
C GLY A 187 23.11 -25.65 -7.56
N TYR A 188 23.88 -26.60 -8.12
CA TYR A 188 23.48 -28.02 -8.16
C TYR A 188 23.74 -28.78 -6.86
N TYR A 189 24.76 -28.36 -6.09
CA TYR A 189 25.23 -29.00 -4.87
C TYR A 189 25.38 -27.97 -3.73
N PRO A 190 24.29 -27.35 -3.25
CA PRO A 190 24.34 -26.24 -2.29
C PRO A 190 24.86 -26.64 -0.90
N GLU A 191 24.86 -27.94 -0.59
CA GLU A 191 25.34 -28.47 0.70
C GLU A 191 26.81 -28.96 0.62
N GLU A 192 27.42 -28.94 -0.56
CA GLU A 192 28.77 -29.45 -0.79
C GLU A 192 29.74 -28.29 -1.10
N ALA A 193 30.93 -28.32 -0.47
CA ALA A 193 31.97 -27.38 -0.81
C ALA A 193 32.47 -27.66 -2.24
N ALA A 194 32.48 -26.63 -3.08
CA ALA A 194 32.90 -26.77 -4.45
C ALA A 194 34.38 -27.21 -4.54
N PRO A 195 34.71 -28.24 -5.34
CA PRO A 195 36.09 -28.63 -5.58
C PRO A 195 36.90 -27.46 -6.16
N GLU A 196 38.15 -27.29 -5.72
CA GLU A 196 39.07 -26.28 -6.30
C GLU A 196 39.43 -26.61 -7.76
N ASP A 197 39.51 -27.91 -8.09
CA ASP A 197 39.81 -28.41 -9.43
C ASP A 197 38.64 -28.21 -10.39
N SER A 198 38.88 -27.49 -11.48
CA SER A 198 37.91 -27.23 -12.54
C SER A 198 37.43 -28.50 -13.23
N MET A 199 38.29 -29.53 -13.36
CA MET A 199 37.91 -30.79 -13.98
C MET A 199 36.95 -31.59 -13.08
N MET A 200 37.12 -31.50 -11.76
CA MET A 200 36.22 -32.12 -10.80
C MET A 200 34.84 -31.42 -10.82
N ARG A 201 34.83 -30.08 -10.90
CA ARG A 201 33.58 -29.32 -11.10
C ARG A 201 32.89 -29.67 -12.41
N GLU A 202 33.62 -29.78 -13.52
CA GLU A 202 33.07 -30.21 -14.82
C GLU A 202 32.34 -31.55 -14.70
N LYS A 203 33.00 -32.55 -14.09
CA LYS A 203 32.42 -33.88 -13.88
C LYS A 203 31.17 -33.84 -13.01
N ALA A 204 31.20 -33.07 -11.92
CA ALA A 204 30.04 -32.90 -11.04
C ALA A 204 28.87 -32.25 -11.78
N ILE A 205 29.12 -31.20 -12.57
CA ILE A 205 28.08 -30.53 -13.37
C ILE A 205 27.47 -31.48 -14.39
N LEU A 206 28.29 -32.26 -15.12
CA LEU A 206 27.80 -33.25 -16.08
C LEU A 206 26.88 -34.27 -15.41
N LEU A 207 27.28 -34.81 -14.25
CA LEU A 207 26.44 -35.71 -13.46
C LEU A 207 25.14 -35.04 -13.01
N ALA A 208 25.21 -33.78 -12.57
CA ALA A 208 24.06 -33.02 -12.10
C ALA A 208 23.02 -32.74 -13.20
N ILE A 209 23.45 -32.68 -14.46
CA ILE A 209 22.57 -32.54 -15.63
C ILE A 209 22.22 -33.87 -16.32
N GLY A 210 22.62 -35.00 -15.74
CA GLY A 210 22.26 -36.34 -16.23
C GLY A 210 23.11 -36.86 -17.37
N VAL A 211 24.32 -36.33 -17.55
CA VAL A 211 25.29 -36.76 -18.57
C VAL A 211 26.41 -37.53 -17.91
N GLU A 212 26.71 -38.74 -18.41
CA GLU A 212 27.84 -39.52 -17.92
C GLU A 212 29.18 -38.88 -18.36
N PRO A 213 30.10 -38.58 -17.43
CA PRO A 213 31.42 -38.08 -17.78
C PRO A 213 32.22 -39.20 -18.46
N ALA A 214 32.82 -38.88 -19.61
CA ALA A 214 33.70 -39.77 -20.36
C ALA A 214 35.08 -39.91 -19.71
#